data_AF-A0A2W6ZK37-F1
#
_entry.id   AF-A0A2W6ZK37-F1
#
_cell.length_a   1.000
_cell.length_b   1.000
_cell.length_c   1.000
_cell.angle_alpha   90.00
_cell.angle_beta   90.00
_cell.angle_gamma   90.00
#
_symmetry.space_group_name_H-M   'P 1'
#
loop_
_entity.id
_entity.type
_entity.pdbx_description
1 polymer ?
#
loop_
_entity_poly.entity_id
_entity_poly.type
_entity_poly.pdbx_seq_one_letter_code
_entity_poly.pdbx_strand_id
1 'polypeptide(L)'
;MKVTLEKLPASQIGFDIQVEGAKSQAIYDRIVKDLTRTMQVPGFRKGKAPTQLVLRQIGTQRLKANVLEELLEKTLNEALAENKEVKDKALGGFQLVTDIESLVQVFTPGEDLSFKAAIDVEPEATLNKYQGFQVKAEEVKPDLTEVDRTLREFQVRKSTLLPVENRAIQLEDVVIVDLKVLDRATGEVLEEAGEDDFQLDVDEKAFIPEVVNAIIGAEVDSVVEVDSIFPADYYPEEYIGKEIKYVVTIKSIKGRELPALDDEFAQSISDKQTIAELREMLEKRVIDAAESKTKANKERAVLDALTAELEVELPATLIEQELEFLVKQQASYLQEQIDPSMLKQLFTKELVTEMRRLNYPEAVNRLRRKVALDKIADQENIAIDEAALNERVANTLEMLKDPNIDAARLAGLIREEMKTETGLQWLIEHSEIELVEEGSLKAESATTEAIAPEVDADSVITVDAASEEAE
;
A
#
# COMPACT_ATOMS: atom_id res chain seq x y z
N MET A 1 25.95 36.31 7.93
CA MET A 1 24.85 35.58 7.27
C MET A 1 23.56 36.23 7.69
N LYS A 2 22.64 36.43 6.76
CA LYS A 2 21.29 36.91 7.06
C LYS A 2 20.30 35.85 6.59
N VAL A 3 19.39 35.45 7.47
CA VAL A 3 18.33 34.48 7.18
C VAL A 3 17.00 35.18 7.38
N THR A 4 16.13 35.09 6.37
CA THR A 4 14.74 35.56 6.46
C THR A 4 13.83 34.36 6.27
N LEU A 5 12.87 34.18 7.18
CA LEU A 5 11.90 33.10 7.12
C LEU A 5 10.59 33.59 6.49
N GLU A 6 9.99 32.74 5.66
CA GLU A 6 8.69 32.97 5.04
C GLU A 6 7.83 31.70 5.17
N LYS A 7 6.55 31.85 5.54
CA LYS A 7 5.60 30.73 5.51
C LYS A 7 5.14 30.51 4.07
N LEU A 8 5.31 29.29 3.58
CA LEU A 8 4.90 28.85 2.25
C LEU A 8 3.69 27.89 2.35
N PRO A 9 2.91 27.72 1.27
CA PRO A 9 1.84 26.72 1.21
C PRO A 9 2.34 25.30 1.45
N ALA A 10 1.42 24.36 1.71
CA ALA A 10 1.72 22.95 1.99
C ALA A 10 2.56 22.76 3.27
N SER A 11 2.37 23.62 4.27
CA SER A 11 3.13 23.59 5.53
C SER A 11 4.65 23.58 5.31
N GLN A 12 5.11 24.51 4.46
CA GLN A 12 6.53 24.72 4.19
C GLN A 12 7.04 26.01 4.84
N ILE A 13 8.29 26.00 5.26
CA ILE A 13 9.00 27.22 5.68
C ILE A 13 10.13 27.49 4.69
N GLY A 14 10.01 28.63 4.01
CA GLY A 14 11.02 29.18 3.12
C GLY A 14 12.12 29.89 3.91
N PHE A 15 13.37 29.62 3.53
CA PHE A 15 14.58 30.25 4.02
C PHE A 15 15.20 31.05 2.88
N ASP A 16 15.17 32.37 3.00
CA ASP A 16 15.95 33.28 2.15
C ASP A 16 17.28 33.57 2.86
N ILE A 17 18.36 32.98 2.33
CA ILE A 17 19.68 32.99 2.97
C ILE A 17 20.63 33.84 2.13
N GLN A 18 21.16 34.88 2.75
CA GLN A 18 22.27 35.66 2.22
C GLN A 18 23.56 35.30 2.96
N VAL A 19 24.52 34.79 2.18
CA VAL A 19 25.84 34.38 2.62
C VAL A 19 26.86 35.42 2.21
N GLU A 20 27.68 35.86 3.17
CA GLU A 20 28.80 36.76 2.92
C GLU A 20 29.93 36.05 2.16
N GLY A 21 30.54 36.73 1.20
CA GLY A 21 31.61 36.20 0.37
C GLY A 21 32.85 35.74 1.16
N ALA A 22 33.07 36.27 2.37
CA ALA A 22 34.13 35.79 3.25
C ALA A 22 33.97 34.31 3.64
N LYS A 23 32.72 33.83 3.85
CA LYS A 23 32.45 32.41 4.14
C LYS A 23 32.72 31.53 2.91
N SER A 24 32.28 31.97 1.73
CA SER A 24 32.50 31.23 0.48
C SER A 24 33.99 31.14 0.12
N GLN A 25 34.75 32.21 0.33
CA GLN A 25 36.20 32.25 0.12
C GLN A 25 36.94 31.28 1.05
N ALA A 26 36.57 31.22 2.33
CA ALA A 26 37.21 30.33 3.30
C ALA A 26 37.01 28.84 2.94
N ILE A 27 35.80 28.47 2.48
CA ILE A 27 35.50 27.11 2.01
C ILE A 27 36.32 26.80 0.75
N TYR A 28 36.36 27.74 -0.20
CA TYR A 28 37.16 27.64 -1.42
C TYR A 28 38.65 27.40 -1.12
N ASP A 29 39.27 28.24 -0.28
CA ASP A 29 40.70 28.15 0.02
C ASP A 29 41.06 26.81 0.67
N ARG A 30 40.21 26.31 1.57
CA ARG A 30 40.40 25.00 2.20
C ARG A 30 40.25 23.87 1.18
N ILE A 31 39.21 23.88 0.34
CA ILE A 31 39.01 22.84 -0.70
C ILE A 31 40.21 22.83 -1.66
N VAL A 32 40.67 23.99 -2.12
CA VAL A 32 41.86 24.11 -2.98
C VAL A 32 43.11 23.57 -2.30
N LYS A 33 43.30 23.85 -1.01
CA LYS A 33 44.43 23.34 -0.23
C LYS A 33 44.39 21.82 -0.11
N ASP A 34 43.22 21.24 0.15
CA ASP A 34 43.04 19.79 0.29
C ASP A 34 43.27 19.09 -1.05
N LEU A 35 42.71 19.61 -2.14
CA LEU A 35 42.92 19.10 -3.50
C LEU A 35 44.40 19.17 -3.90
N THR A 36 45.08 20.27 -3.59
CA THR A 36 46.52 20.40 -3.88
C THR A 36 47.34 19.33 -3.14
N ARG A 37 46.91 18.92 -1.94
CA ARG A 37 47.58 17.89 -1.13
C ARG A 37 47.31 16.46 -1.63
N THR A 38 46.08 16.19 -2.11
CA THR A 38 45.62 14.84 -2.42
C THR A 38 45.72 14.48 -3.90
N MET A 39 45.63 15.45 -4.81
CA MET A 39 45.53 15.19 -6.24
C MET A 39 46.88 14.83 -6.87
N GLN A 40 46.86 13.84 -7.76
CA GLN A 40 48.02 13.47 -8.58
C GLN A 40 47.99 14.27 -9.87
N VAL A 41 49.03 15.08 -10.07
CA VAL A 41 49.23 15.85 -11.31
C VAL A 41 50.39 15.22 -12.07
N PRO A 42 50.21 14.82 -13.35
CA PRO A 42 51.29 14.26 -14.17
C PRO A 42 52.54 15.15 -14.15
N GLY A 43 53.70 14.55 -13.88
CA GLY A 43 54.98 15.28 -13.78
C GLY A 43 55.29 15.89 -12.41
N PHE A 44 54.38 15.84 -11.44
CA PHE A 44 54.61 16.36 -10.09
C PHE A 44 54.44 15.27 -9.03
N ARG A 45 55.28 15.32 -7.99
CA ARG A 45 55.08 14.49 -6.79
C ARG A 45 53.80 14.96 -6.07
N LYS A 46 53.01 14.00 -5.58
CA LYS A 46 51.77 14.24 -4.80
C LYS A 46 52.00 15.34 -3.75
N GLY A 47 51.15 16.38 -3.75
CA GLY A 47 51.25 17.51 -2.83
C GLY A 47 52.24 18.62 -3.21
N LYS A 48 52.93 18.53 -4.35
CA LYS A 48 53.95 19.51 -4.79
C LYS A 48 53.63 20.19 -6.12
N ALA A 49 52.47 19.91 -6.70
CA ALA A 49 52.02 20.58 -7.90
C ALA A 49 51.64 22.06 -7.60
N PRO A 50 51.97 23.02 -8.49
CA PRO A 50 51.48 24.39 -8.39
C PRO A 50 49.94 24.44 -8.44
N THR A 51 49.34 25.25 -7.58
CA THR A 51 47.88 25.37 -7.43
C THR A 51 47.17 25.65 -8.76
N GLN A 52 47.75 26.49 -9.62
CA GLN A 52 47.15 26.82 -10.92
C GLN A 52 47.00 25.60 -11.86
N LEU A 53 47.93 24.64 -11.80
CA LEU A 53 47.85 23.40 -12.60
C LEU A 53 46.79 22.45 -12.04
N VAL A 54 46.67 22.39 -10.71
CA VAL A 54 45.62 21.62 -10.02
C VAL A 54 44.23 22.14 -10.41
N LEU A 55 44.03 23.46 -10.35
CA LEU A 55 42.76 24.10 -10.71
C LEU A 55 42.38 23.87 -12.18
N ARG A 56 43.37 23.92 -13.09
CA ARG A 56 43.16 23.66 -14.51
C ARG A 56 42.75 22.21 -14.80
N GLN A 57 43.28 21.24 -14.05
CA GLN A 57 42.97 19.82 -14.25
C GLN A 57 41.58 19.44 -13.74
N ILE A 58 41.10 20.09 -12.67
CA ILE A 58 39.76 19.85 -12.11
C ILE A 58 38.67 20.54 -12.95
N GLY A 59 39.00 21.70 -13.52
CA GLY A 59 38.04 22.57 -14.18
C GLY A 59 37.36 23.49 -13.18
N THR A 60 37.25 24.76 -13.54
CA THR A 60 36.71 25.82 -12.67
C THR A 60 35.25 25.57 -12.28
N GLN A 61 34.45 24.97 -13.16
CA GLN A 61 33.03 24.70 -12.93
C GLN A 61 32.80 23.61 -11.87
N ARG A 62 33.55 22.49 -11.94
CA ARG A 62 33.47 21.43 -10.93
C ARG A 62 33.90 21.91 -9.55
N LEU A 63 34.95 22.73 -9.50
CA LEU A 63 35.39 23.32 -8.23
C LEU A 63 34.34 24.25 -7.64
N LYS A 64 33.72 25.11 -8.48
CA LYS A 64 32.62 25.98 -8.05
C LYS A 64 31.43 25.17 -7.51
N ALA A 65 31.04 24.10 -8.21
CA ALA A 65 29.96 23.21 -7.77
C ALA A 65 30.25 22.59 -6.39
N ASN A 66 31.45 22.01 -6.18
CA ASN A 66 31.81 21.41 -4.89
C ASN A 66 31.83 22.43 -3.74
N VAL A 67 32.33 23.64 -4.00
CA VAL A 67 32.37 24.71 -3.00
C VAL A 67 30.95 25.17 -2.67
N LEU A 68 30.10 25.30 -3.70
CA LEU A 68 28.71 25.68 -3.54
C LEU A 68 27.93 24.60 -2.76
N GLU A 69 28.07 23.33 -3.09
CA GLU A 69 27.42 22.21 -2.40
C GLU A 69 27.71 22.23 -0.89
N GLU A 70 29.00 22.29 -0.51
CA GLU A 70 29.36 22.34 0.91
C GLU A 70 28.93 23.66 1.57
N LEU A 71 28.96 24.77 0.83
CA LEU A 71 28.46 26.04 1.34
C LEU A 71 26.96 25.96 1.64
N LEU A 72 26.16 25.42 0.72
CA LEU A 72 24.72 25.23 0.90
C LEU A 72 24.44 24.33 2.10
N GLU A 73 25.09 23.16 2.19
CA GLU A 73 24.90 22.22 3.29
C GLU A 73 25.20 22.87 4.65
N LYS A 74 26.35 23.53 4.79
CA LYS A 74 26.71 24.21 6.04
C LYS A 74 25.78 25.34 6.38
N THR A 75 25.44 26.16 5.40
CA THR A 75 24.65 27.37 5.65
C THR A 75 23.20 27.04 5.98
N LEU A 76 22.63 26.02 5.35
CA LEU A 76 21.30 25.49 5.67
C LEU A 76 21.26 24.85 7.06
N ASN A 77 22.27 24.05 7.41
CA ASN A 77 22.37 23.46 8.75
C ASN A 77 22.56 24.51 9.85
N GLU A 78 23.37 25.54 9.60
CA GLU A 78 23.52 26.70 10.49
C GLU A 78 22.19 27.44 10.65
N ALA A 79 21.51 27.75 9.54
CA ALA A 79 20.22 28.45 9.55
C ALA A 79 19.13 27.65 10.29
N LEU A 80 19.06 26.33 10.12
CA LEU A 80 18.13 25.48 10.85
C LEU A 80 18.47 25.39 12.33
N ALA A 81 19.76 25.30 12.69
CA ALA A 81 20.20 25.25 14.08
C ALA A 81 19.93 26.54 14.86
N GLU A 82 20.00 27.70 14.19
CA GLU A 82 19.63 29.00 14.76
C GLU A 82 18.11 29.12 14.99
N ASN A 83 17.29 28.43 14.19
CA ASN A 83 15.83 28.46 14.24
C ASN A 83 15.23 27.18 14.86
N LYS A 84 15.41 27.03 16.19
CA LYS A 84 14.98 25.82 16.93
C LYS A 84 13.52 25.45 16.74
N GLU A 85 12.61 26.43 16.71
CA GLU A 85 11.18 26.17 16.51
C GLU A 85 10.87 25.50 15.17
N VAL A 86 11.61 25.87 14.12
CA VAL A 86 11.50 25.24 12.80
C VAL A 86 12.16 23.87 12.81
N LYS A 87 13.32 23.76 13.46
CA LYS A 87 14.05 22.49 13.58
C LYS A 87 13.25 21.40 14.29
N ASP A 88 12.55 21.75 15.36
CA ASP A 88 11.78 20.79 16.15
C ASP A 88 10.56 20.26 15.39
N LYS A 89 10.05 21.04 14.42
CA LYS A 89 8.94 20.67 13.54
C LYS A 89 9.38 20.18 12.15
N ALA A 90 10.67 20.23 11.84
CA ALA A 90 11.16 19.96 10.49
C ALA A 90 10.96 18.50 10.10
N LEU A 91 10.44 18.30 8.90
CA LEU A 91 10.19 17.00 8.30
C LEU A 91 11.16 16.81 7.13
N GLY A 92 12.06 15.84 7.27
CA GLY A 92 13.04 15.53 6.23
C GLY A 92 14.14 16.59 6.07
N GLY A 93 14.58 16.80 4.82
CA GLY A 93 15.68 17.70 4.47
C GLY A 93 15.21 18.92 3.68
N PHE A 94 16.13 19.87 3.49
CA PHE A 94 15.86 21.06 2.68
C PHE A 94 15.67 20.70 1.20
N GLN A 95 14.66 21.31 0.58
CA GLN A 95 14.49 21.37 -0.86
C GLN A 95 14.96 22.74 -1.36
N LEU A 96 15.85 22.74 -2.34
CA LEU A 96 16.36 23.99 -2.91
C LEU A 96 15.29 24.58 -3.85
N VAL A 97 14.79 25.77 -3.53
CA VAL A 97 13.79 26.47 -4.36
C VAL A 97 14.48 27.19 -5.52
N THR A 98 15.72 27.64 -5.30
CA THR A 98 16.54 28.24 -6.36
C THR A 98 17.20 27.15 -7.17
N ASP A 99 17.10 27.24 -8.49
CA ASP A 99 17.76 26.28 -9.39
C ASP A 99 19.29 26.22 -9.16
N ILE A 100 19.80 24.99 -9.02
CA ILE A 100 21.21 24.74 -8.69
C ILE A 100 22.12 25.13 -9.86
N GLU A 101 21.69 24.92 -11.10
CA GLU A 101 22.50 25.25 -12.28
C GLU A 101 22.72 26.75 -12.39
N SER A 102 21.66 27.51 -12.15
CA SER A 102 21.68 28.98 -12.08
C SER A 102 22.63 29.46 -10.98
N LEU A 103 22.57 28.85 -9.79
CA LEU A 103 23.48 29.18 -8.69
C LEU A 103 24.95 28.90 -9.06
N VAL A 104 25.25 27.76 -9.70
CA VAL A 104 26.63 27.44 -10.14
C VAL A 104 27.14 28.46 -11.15
N GLN A 105 26.29 28.98 -12.03
CA GLN A 105 26.67 29.97 -13.04
C GLN A 105 27.02 31.33 -12.43
N VAL A 106 26.21 31.80 -11.48
CA VAL A 106 26.42 33.11 -10.82
C VAL A 106 27.42 33.06 -9.67
N PHE A 107 27.68 31.88 -9.10
CA PHE A 107 28.54 31.72 -7.94
C PHE A 107 30.00 32.09 -8.26
N THR A 108 30.54 33.04 -7.50
CA THR A 108 31.95 33.42 -7.52
C THR A 108 32.49 33.37 -6.09
N PRO A 109 33.55 32.58 -5.81
CA PRO A 109 34.19 32.58 -4.50
C PRO A 109 34.63 33.98 -4.07
N GLY A 110 34.31 34.36 -2.84
CA GLY A 110 34.61 35.70 -2.33
C GLY A 110 33.52 36.74 -2.55
N GLU A 111 32.50 36.44 -3.36
CA GLU A 111 31.32 37.29 -3.53
C GLU A 111 30.14 36.77 -2.69
N ASP A 112 29.23 37.69 -2.36
CA ASP A 112 28.01 37.37 -1.63
C ASP A 112 27.07 36.51 -2.51
N LEU A 113 26.43 35.52 -1.88
CA LEU A 113 25.48 34.63 -2.54
C LEU A 113 24.15 34.67 -1.81
N SER A 114 23.06 34.80 -2.56
CA SER A 114 21.70 34.68 -2.03
C SER A 114 20.98 33.52 -2.71
N PHE A 115 20.30 32.70 -1.92
CA PHE A 115 19.52 31.58 -2.43
C PHE A 115 18.34 31.29 -1.52
N LYS A 116 17.34 30.61 -2.08
CA LYS A 116 16.13 30.19 -1.38
C LYS A 116 16.08 28.68 -1.26
N ALA A 117 15.75 28.20 -0.06
CA ALA A 117 15.44 26.81 0.22
C ALA A 117 14.12 26.73 1.00
N ALA A 118 13.43 25.60 0.92
CA ALA A 118 12.25 25.31 1.72
C ALA A 118 12.48 24.04 2.52
N ILE A 119 11.83 23.95 3.67
CA ILE A 119 11.76 22.72 4.46
C ILE A 119 10.31 22.47 4.81
N ASP A 120 9.88 21.22 4.66
CA ASP A 120 8.56 20.78 5.11
C ASP A 120 8.55 20.79 6.65
N VAL A 121 7.46 21.25 7.25
CA VAL A 121 7.27 21.21 8.70
C VAL A 121 5.96 20.52 9.07
N GLU A 122 5.87 20.07 10.32
CA GLU A 122 4.65 19.49 10.87
C GLU A 122 3.45 20.43 10.63
N PRO A 123 2.35 19.93 10.03
CA PRO A 123 1.28 20.78 9.56
C PRO A 123 0.47 21.37 10.71
N GLU A 124 0.11 22.66 10.58
CA GLU A 124 -0.78 23.33 11.53
C GLU A 124 -2.24 23.03 11.17
N ALA A 125 -2.86 22.11 11.89
CA ALA A 125 -4.27 21.76 11.71
C ALA A 125 -5.22 22.64 12.54
N THR A 126 -6.31 23.05 11.89
CA THR A 126 -7.45 23.75 12.51
C THR A 126 -8.72 22.93 12.35
N LEU A 127 -9.44 22.73 13.46
CA LEU A 127 -10.73 22.04 13.48
C LEU A 127 -11.84 23.06 13.76
N ASN A 128 -12.76 23.20 12.82
CA ASN A 128 -13.92 24.10 12.95
C ASN A 128 -14.93 23.56 13.96
N LYS A 129 -15.20 22.25 13.90
CA LYS A 129 -16.04 21.50 14.84
C LYS A 129 -15.40 20.14 15.10
N TYR A 130 -15.42 19.70 16.36
CA TYR A 130 -14.81 18.42 16.74
C TYR A 130 -15.65 17.61 17.76
N GLN A 131 -16.82 18.10 18.16
CA GLN A 131 -17.74 17.44 19.11
C GLN A 131 -19.19 17.46 18.59
N GLY A 132 -20.03 16.52 19.05
CA GLY A 132 -21.46 16.52 18.75
C GLY A 132 -21.75 16.30 17.27
N PHE A 133 -21.03 15.37 16.65
CA PHE A 133 -21.34 14.91 15.31
C PHE A 133 -22.60 14.04 15.35
N GLN A 134 -23.48 14.22 14.36
CA GLN A 134 -24.62 13.35 14.12
C GLN A 134 -24.34 12.60 12.83
N VAL A 135 -23.99 11.32 12.95
CA VAL A 135 -23.58 10.50 11.81
C VAL A 135 -24.41 9.22 11.72
N LYS A 136 -24.53 8.70 10.50
CA LYS A 136 -25.19 7.42 10.25
C LYS A 136 -24.14 6.37 9.93
N ALA A 137 -24.25 5.20 10.52
CA ALA A 137 -23.36 4.08 10.26
C ALA A 137 -24.18 2.82 9.94
N GLU A 138 -23.71 2.03 9.00
CA GLU A 138 -24.38 0.78 8.63
C GLU A 138 -24.13 -0.31 9.67
N GLU A 139 -25.20 -0.91 10.16
CA GLU A 139 -25.17 -2.10 11.01
C GLU A 139 -25.17 -3.36 10.15
N VAL A 140 -24.15 -4.19 10.36
CA VAL A 140 -24.02 -5.50 9.75
C VAL A 140 -24.53 -6.53 10.75
N LYS A 141 -25.63 -7.19 10.40
CA LYS A 141 -26.22 -8.24 11.24
C LYS A 141 -25.53 -9.58 10.96
N PRO A 142 -25.19 -10.36 11.99
CA PRO A 142 -24.58 -11.67 11.77
C PRO A 142 -25.56 -12.62 11.07
N ASP A 143 -25.14 -13.20 9.96
CA ASP A 143 -25.89 -14.23 9.27
C ASP A 143 -25.42 -15.62 9.72
N LEU A 144 -26.16 -16.21 10.66
CA LEU A 144 -25.84 -17.54 11.20
C LEU A 144 -25.98 -18.64 10.14
N THR A 145 -26.62 -18.39 9.00
CA THR A 145 -26.65 -19.38 7.91
C THR A 145 -25.29 -19.57 7.26
N GLU A 146 -24.36 -18.61 7.42
CA GLU A 146 -22.98 -18.76 6.97
C GLU A 146 -22.24 -19.87 7.72
N VAL A 147 -22.63 -20.16 8.96
CA VAL A 147 -22.04 -21.25 9.74
C VAL A 147 -22.36 -22.60 9.09
N ASP A 148 -23.63 -22.82 8.76
CA ASP A 148 -24.07 -24.06 8.11
C ASP A 148 -23.46 -24.17 6.69
N ARG A 149 -23.31 -23.04 5.97
CA ARG A 149 -22.61 -22.99 4.68
C ARG A 149 -21.13 -23.37 4.80
N THR A 150 -20.43 -22.80 5.78
CA THR A 150 -19.01 -23.06 6.03
C THR A 150 -18.77 -24.51 6.45
N LEU A 151 -19.64 -25.06 7.30
CA LEU A 151 -19.59 -26.47 7.68
C LEU A 151 -19.80 -27.39 6.47
N ARG A 152 -20.74 -27.04 5.58
CA ARG A 152 -20.95 -27.78 4.33
C ARG A 152 -19.72 -27.72 3.41
N GLU A 153 -19.07 -26.56 3.29
CA GLU A 153 -17.84 -26.43 2.51
C GLU A 153 -16.72 -27.33 3.06
N PHE A 154 -16.55 -27.41 4.38
CA PHE A 154 -15.60 -28.34 4.98
C PHE A 154 -15.99 -29.80 4.75
N GLN A 155 -17.29 -30.12 4.81
CA GLN A 155 -17.81 -31.46 4.58
C GLN A 155 -17.55 -31.91 3.14
N VAL A 156 -17.74 -31.01 2.17
CA VAL A 156 -17.43 -31.24 0.77
C VAL A 156 -15.93 -31.47 0.57
N ARG A 157 -15.06 -30.66 1.19
CA ARG A 157 -13.59 -30.82 1.08
C ARG A 157 -13.06 -32.12 1.68
N LYS A 158 -13.75 -32.68 2.69
CA LYS A 158 -13.39 -33.94 3.36
C LYS A 158 -14.19 -35.15 2.85
N SER A 159 -15.02 -34.95 1.84
CA SER A 159 -15.80 -36.03 1.25
C SER A 159 -14.92 -37.10 0.61
N THR A 160 -15.42 -38.33 0.61
CA THR A 160 -14.79 -39.43 -0.13
C THR A 160 -15.51 -39.60 -1.45
N LEU A 161 -14.73 -39.75 -2.54
CA LEU A 161 -15.27 -39.99 -3.86
C LEU A 161 -15.36 -41.49 -4.12
N LEU A 162 -16.58 -41.99 -4.29
CA LEU A 162 -16.86 -43.39 -4.58
C LEU A 162 -17.35 -43.55 -6.02
N PRO A 163 -16.85 -44.53 -6.80
CA PRO A 163 -17.35 -44.77 -8.14
C PRO A 163 -18.83 -45.18 -8.09
N VAL A 164 -19.64 -44.59 -8.98
CA VAL A 164 -21.05 -44.91 -9.10
C VAL A 164 -21.35 -45.34 -10.53
N GLU A 165 -21.82 -46.58 -10.67
CA GLU A 165 -22.05 -47.21 -11.99
C GLU A 165 -23.55 -47.35 -12.33
N ASN A 166 -24.45 -47.16 -11.36
CA ASN A 166 -25.88 -47.52 -11.49
C ASN A 166 -26.85 -46.34 -11.31
N ARG A 167 -26.41 -45.10 -11.54
CA ARG A 167 -27.31 -43.93 -11.55
C ARG A 167 -26.80 -42.84 -12.49
N ALA A 168 -27.73 -42.02 -12.95
CA ALA A 168 -27.40 -40.80 -13.68
C ALA A 168 -26.73 -39.75 -12.77
N ILE A 169 -26.00 -38.82 -13.38
CA ILE A 169 -25.30 -37.72 -12.70
C ILE A 169 -26.29 -36.89 -11.88
N GLN A 170 -25.92 -36.57 -10.64
CA GLN A 170 -26.65 -35.67 -9.75
C GLN A 170 -25.81 -34.46 -9.38
N LEU A 171 -26.46 -33.42 -8.85
CA LEU A 171 -25.76 -32.27 -8.27
C LEU A 171 -24.81 -32.76 -7.16
N GLU A 172 -23.64 -32.13 -7.04
CA GLU A 172 -22.57 -32.45 -6.07
C GLU A 172 -21.75 -33.72 -6.35
N ASP A 173 -21.99 -34.41 -7.48
CA ASP A 173 -21.12 -35.48 -7.97
C ASP A 173 -19.83 -34.94 -8.58
N VAL A 174 -18.85 -35.82 -8.72
CA VAL A 174 -17.61 -35.56 -9.43
C VAL A 174 -17.55 -36.47 -10.65
N VAL A 175 -17.46 -35.90 -11.83
CA VAL A 175 -17.42 -36.66 -13.08
C VAL A 175 -16.06 -36.51 -13.75
N ILE A 176 -15.58 -37.60 -14.36
CA ILE A 176 -14.44 -37.53 -15.27
C ILE A 176 -15.02 -37.46 -16.66
N VAL A 177 -14.71 -36.40 -17.39
CA VAL A 177 -15.23 -36.12 -18.72
C VAL A 177 -14.10 -35.83 -19.70
N ASP A 178 -14.32 -36.18 -20.96
CA ASP A 178 -13.56 -35.59 -22.05
C ASP A 178 -14.34 -34.40 -22.58
N LEU A 179 -13.76 -33.21 -22.43
CA LEU A 179 -14.34 -31.96 -22.89
C LEU A 179 -13.72 -31.59 -24.24
N LYS A 180 -14.55 -31.52 -25.28
CA LYS A 180 -14.14 -30.99 -26.58
C LYS A 180 -14.92 -29.73 -26.89
N VAL A 181 -14.22 -28.70 -27.36
CA VAL A 181 -14.83 -27.44 -27.78
C VAL A 181 -14.76 -27.34 -29.29
N LEU A 182 -15.92 -27.14 -29.91
CA LEU A 182 -16.07 -26.93 -31.35
C LEU A 182 -16.44 -25.46 -31.60
N ASP A 183 -15.79 -24.83 -32.57
CA ASP A 183 -16.25 -23.54 -33.08
C ASP A 183 -17.52 -23.76 -33.92
N ARG A 184 -18.62 -23.06 -33.61
CA ARG A 184 -19.89 -23.24 -34.32
C ARG A 184 -19.86 -22.66 -35.73
N ALA A 185 -19.03 -21.67 -36.00
CA ALA A 185 -18.92 -21.01 -37.29
C ALA A 185 -18.07 -21.81 -38.28
N THR A 186 -17.00 -22.47 -37.81
CA THR A 186 -16.07 -23.24 -38.68
C THR A 186 -16.24 -24.76 -38.56
N GLY A 187 -16.79 -25.27 -37.46
CA GLY A 187 -16.88 -26.70 -37.15
C GLY A 187 -15.53 -27.32 -36.76
N GLU A 188 -14.49 -26.51 -36.57
CA GLU A 188 -13.16 -26.98 -36.19
C GLU A 188 -13.07 -27.23 -34.67
N VAL A 189 -12.29 -28.24 -34.28
CA VAL A 189 -12.01 -28.56 -32.88
C VAL A 189 -10.95 -27.58 -32.36
N LEU A 190 -11.28 -26.87 -31.29
CA LEU A 190 -10.36 -26.01 -30.56
C LEU A 190 -9.60 -26.86 -29.54
N GLU A 191 -8.51 -27.49 -29.96
CA GLU A 191 -7.71 -28.39 -29.09
C GLU A 191 -7.16 -27.67 -27.85
N GLU A 192 -6.89 -26.36 -27.93
CA GLU A 192 -6.40 -25.57 -26.79
C GLU A 192 -7.47 -25.29 -25.72
N ALA A 193 -8.76 -25.46 -26.04
CA ALA A 193 -9.88 -25.24 -25.13
C ALA A 193 -10.51 -26.55 -24.64
N GLY A 194 -10.07 -27.70 -25.16
CA GLY A 194 -10.50 -29.02 -24.74
C GLY A 194 -9.54 -29.66 -23.75
N GLU A 195 -10.05 -30.56 -22.92
CA GLU A 195 -9.26 -31.29 -21.93
C GLU A 195 -9.78 -32.73 -21.82
N ASP A 196 -8.85 -33.69 -21.95
CA ASP A 196 -9.14 -35.11 -21.79
C ASP A 196 -8.95 -35.52 -20.32
N ASP A 197 -9.78 -36.45 -19.83
CA ASP A 197 -9.78 -36.92 -18.44
C ASP A 197 -9.93 -35.79 -17.39
N PHE A 198 -10.66 -34.73 -17.76
CA PHE A 198 -10.92 -33.59 -16.88
C PHE A 198 -11.84 -33.99 -15.74
N GLN A 199 -11.41 -33.73 -14.51
CA GLN A 199 -12.24 -33.94 -13.32
C GLN A 199 -13.10 -32.70 -13.07
N LEU A 200 -14.40 -32.84 -13.30
CA LEU A 200 -15.38 -31.78 -13.14
C LEU A 200 -16.25 -32.04 -11.90
N ASP A 201 -16.30 -31.06 -11.00
CA ASP A 201 -17.30 -31.03 -9.93
C ASP A 201 -18.63 -30.51 -10.49
N VAL A 202 -19.70 -31.29 -10.31
CA VAL A 202 -21.06 -30.94 -10.76
C VAL A 202 -21.67 -29.94 -9.76
N ASP A 203 -21.13 -28.73 -9.76
CA ASP A 203 -21.58 -27.57 -8.98
C ASP A 203 -21.76 -26.38 -9.92
N GLU A 204 -22.94 -25.74 -9.87
CA GLU A 204 -23.32 -24.59 -10.71
C GLU A 204 -22.36 -23.39 -10.56
N LYS A 205 -21.58 -23.33 -9.47
CA LYS A 205 -20.60 -22.27 -9.23
C LYS A 205 -19.16 -22.66 -9.59
N ALA A 206 -18.87 -23.95 -9.77
CA ALA A 206 -17.51 -24.42 -10.01
C ALA A 206 -17.13 -24.40 -11.49
N PHE A 207 -18.12 -24.47 -12.39
CA PHE A 207 -17.90 -24.52 -13.84
C PHE A 207 -19.02 -23.84 -14.62
N ILE A 208 -18.90 -23.81 -15.96
CA ILE A 208 -19.87 -23.18 -16.85
C ILE A 208 -21.28 -23.72 -16.56
N PRO A 209 -22.23 -22.88 -16.08
CA PRO A 209 -23.53 -23.35 -15.61
C PRO A 209 -24.33 -24.10 -16.66
N GLU A 210 -24.18 -23.73 -17.93
CA GLU A 210 -24.85 -24.37 -19.06
C GLU A 210 -24.38 -25.82 -19.25
N VAL A 211 -23.08 -26.08 -19.09
CA VAL A 211 -22.50 -27.42 -19.17
C VAL A 211 -22.93 -28.26 -17.98
N VAL A 212 -22.85 -27.72 -16.76
CA VAL A 212 -23.25 -28.42 -15.53
C VAL A 212 -24.73 -28.82 -15.57
N ASN A 213 -25.62 -27.94 -16.03
CA ASN A 213 -27.04 -28.25 -16.15
C ASN A 213 -27.35 -29.33 -17.18
N ALA A 214 -26.59 -29.40 -18.27
CA ALA A 214 -26.83 -30.35 -19.34
C ALA A 214 -26.33 -31.78 -19.02
N ILE A 215 -25.28 -31.90 -18.19
CA ILE A 215 -24.76 -33.20 -17.76
C ILE A 215 -25.56 -33.83 -16.62
N ILE A 216 -26.33 -33.04 -15.85
CA ILE A 216 -27.21 -33.58 -14.81
C ILE A 216 -28.27 -34.49 -15.44
N GLY A 217 -28.40 -35.71 -14.93
CA GLY A 217 -29.30 -36.72 -15.47
C GLY A 217 -28.73 -37.54 -16.63
N ALA A 218 -27.51 -37.26 -17.08
CA ALA A 218 -26.81 -38.07 -18.07
C ALA A 218 -26.16 -39.32 -17.43
N GLU A 219 -26.00 -40.39 -18.21
CA GLU A 219 -25.42 -41.66 -17.77
C GLU A 219 -23.93 -41.77 -18.16
N VAL A 220 -23.22 -42.74 -17.59
CA VAL A 220 -21.85 -43.08 -18.03
C VAL A 220 -21.86 -43.43 -19.52
N ASP A 221 -20.81 -43.04 -20.24
CA ASP A 221 -20.61 -43.19 -21.69
C ASP A 221 -21.58 -42.36 -22.57
N SER A 222 -22.38 -41.47 -21.97
CA SER A 222 -23.21 -40.56 -22.76
C SER A 222 -22.43 -39.33 -23.24
N VAL A 223 -22.85 -38.83 -24.41
CA VAL A 223 -22.30 -37.62 -25.03
C VAL A 223 -23.34 -36.53 -24.93
N VAL A 224 -22.98 -35.42 -24.31
CA VAL A 224 -23.83 -34.25 -24.13
C VAL A 224 -23.27 -33.11 -24.96
N GLU A 225 -24.11 -32.50 -25.79
CA GLU A 225 -23.76 -31.32 -26.59
C GLU A 225 -24.46 -30.08 -26.04
N VAL A 226 -23.69 -29.03 -25.75
CA VAL A 226 -24.20 -27.75 -25.22
C VAL A 226 -23.67 -26.61 -26.07
N ASP A 227 -24.58 -25.80 -26.61
CA ASP A 227 -24.21 -24.55 -27.27
C ASP A 227 -23.97 -23.48 -26.20
N SER A 228 -22.86 -22.76 -26.29
CA SER A 228 -22.48 -21.71 -25.35
C SER A 228 -21.71 -20.59 -26.07
N ILE A 229 -21.42 -19.50 -25.35
CA ILE A 229 -20.64 -18.37 -25.86
C ILE A 229 -19.53 -18.10 -24.86
N PHE A 230 -18.30 -17.91 -25.35
CA PHE A 230 -17.19 -17.56 -24.47
C PHE A 230 -17.46 -16.22 -23.75
N PRO A 231 -17.30 -16.17 -22.41
CA PRO A 231 -17.56 -14.96 -21.65
C PRO A 231 -16.57 -13.84 -22.01
N ALA A 232 -16.97 -12.59 -21.74
CA ALA A 232 -16.17 -11.40 -22.04
C ALA A 232 -14.80 -11.37 -21.32
N ASP A 233 -14.66 -12.14 -20.25
CA ASP A 233 -13.46 -12.19 -19.41
C ASP A 233 -12.60 -13.46 -19.67
N TYR A 234 -12.85 -14.19 -20.78
CA TYR A 234 -12.10 -15.40 -21.11
C TYR A 234 -10.73 -15.08 -21.73
N TYR A 235 -9.68 -15.71 -21.22
CA TYR A 235 -8.33 -15.66 -21.78
C TYR A 235 -8.04 -16.99 -22.48
N PRO A 236 -7.63 -17.02 -23.76
CA PRO A 236 -7.19 -15.90 -24.62
C PRO A 236 -8.30 -15.04 -25.24
N GLU A 237 -8.03 -13.73 -25.43
CA GLU A 237 -9.00 -12.74 -25.97
C GLU A 237 -9.57 -13.09 -27.35
N GLU A 238 -8.86 -13.90 -28.14
CA GLU A 238 -9.24 -14.31 -29.50
C GLU A 238 -10.50 -15.18 -29.56
N TYR A 239 -10.94 -15.71 -28.41
CA TYR A 239 -12.11 -16.57 -28.28
C TYR A 239 -13.33 -15.82 -27.74
N ILE A 240 -13.18 -14.60 -27.23
CA ILE A 240 -14.26 -13.81 -26.62
C ILE A 240 -15.41 -13.59 -27.61
N GLY A 241 -16.63 -13.92 -27.20
CA GLY A 241 -17.85 -13.67 -27.99
C GLY A 241 -18.07 -14.61 -29.19
N LYS A 242 -17.23 -15.64 -29.38
CA LYS A 242 -17.49 -16.70 -30.38
C LYS A 242 -18.54 -17.69 -29.87
N GLU A 243 -19.45 -18.08 -30.76
CA GLU A 243 -20.39 -19.17 -30.50
C GLU A 243 -19.66 -20.51 -30.60
N ILE A 244 -19.74 -21.30 -29.54
CA ILE A 244 -19.08 -22.59 -29.44
C ILE A 244 -20.07 -23.68 -29.07
N LYS A 245 -19.66 -24.92 -29.33
CA LYS A 245 -20.35 -26.11 -28.87
C LYS A 245 -19.41 -26.94 -28.00
N TYR A 246 -19.80 -27.15 -26.76
CA TYR A 246 -19.18 -28.11 -25.85
C TYR A 246 -19.71 -29.50 -26.15
N VAL A 247 -18.82 -30.44 -26.44
CA VAL A 247 -19.10 -31.87 -26.55
C VAL A 247 -18.46 -32.54 -25.35
N VAL A 248 -19.28 -32.95 -24.39
CA VAL A 248 -18.85 -33.56 -23.13
C VAL A 248 -19.12 -35.05 -23.21
N THR A 249 -18.07 -35.86 -23.13
CA THR A 249 -18.21 -37.33 -23.05
C THR A 249 -17.96 -37.77 -21.61
N ILE A 250 -18.95 -38.40 -20.98
CA ILE A 250 -18.86 -38.81 -19.57
C ILE A 250 -18.18 -40.17 -19.48
N LYS A 251 -16.96 -40.22 -18.93
CA LYS A 251 -16.19 -41.45 -18.75
C LYS A 251 -16.50 -42.18 -17.45
N SER A 252 -16.66 -41.44 -16.35
CA SER A 252 -17.00 -42.04 -15.07
C SER A 252 -17.69 -41.04 -14.15
N ILE A 253 -18.56 -41.57 -13.28
CA ILE A 253 -19.25 -40.81 -12.25
C ILE A 253 -18.69 -41.26 -10.90
N LYS A 254 -18.28 -40.31 -10.08
CA LYS A 254 -17.92 -40.52 -8.68
C LYS A 254 -18.92 -39.77 -7.81
N GLY A 255 -19.66 -40.51 -7.00
CA GLY A 255 -20.55 -39.97 -6.00
C GLY A 255 -19.76 -39.44 -4.82
N ARG A 256 -20.18 -38.28 -4.31
CA ARG A 256 -19.59 -37.66 -3.13
C ARG A 256 -20.26 -38.20 -1.87
N GLU A 257 -19.53 -39.00 -1.09
CA GLU A 257 -19.98 -39.41 0.23
C GLU A 257 -19.52 -38.37 1.26
N LEU A 258 -20.49 -37.56 1.71
CA LEU A 258 -20.27 -36.55 2.73
C LEU A 258 -20.15 -37.23 4.10
N PRO A 259 -19.05 -37.02 4.85
CA PRO A 259 -18.94 -37.55 6.20
C PRO A 259 -20.05 -36.96 7.09
N ALA A 260 -20.54 -37.73 8.06
CA ALA A 260 -21.53 -37.21 9.00
C ALA A 260 -20.96 -36.02 9.78
N LEU A 261 -21.77 -35.00 10.06
CA LEU A 261 -21.38 -33.88 10.92
C LEU A 261 -21.44 -34.32 12.39
N ASP A 262 -20.45 -35.10 12.81
CA ASP A 262 -20.30 -35.61 14.16
C ASP A 262 -18.98 -35.15 14.80
N ASP A 263 -18.72 -35.64 16.01
CA ASP A 263 -17.53 -35.27 16.78
C ASP A 263 -16.23 -35.78 16.13
N GLU A 264 -16.28 -36.88 15.37
CA GLU A 264 -15.13 -37.38 14.61
C GLU A 264 -14.79 -36.44 13.45
N PHE A 265 -15.82 -35.92 12.77
CA PHE A 265 -15.64 -34.91 11.74
C PHE A 265 -15.00 -33.64 12.31
N ALA A 266 -15.49 -33.13 13.44
CA ALA A 266 -14.96 -31.92 14.08
C ALA A 266 -13.46 -32.04 14.42
N GLN A 267 -13.03 -33.20 14.94
CA GLN A 267 -11.63 -33.50 15.24
C GLN A 267 -10.75 -33.65 13.99
N SER A 268 -11.35 -34.01 12.84
CA SER A 268 -10.62 -34.20 11.59
C SER A 268 -10.26 -32.90 10.85
N ILE A 269 -10.99 -31.81 11.15
CA ILE A 269 -10.84 -30.50 10.49
C ILE A 269 -10.37 -29.39 11.42
N SER A 270 -10.38 -29.62 12.73
CA SER A 270 -10.07 -28.60 13.72
C SER A 270 -9.54 -29.19 15.02
N ASP A 271 -9.03 -28.32 15.91
CA ASP A 271 -8.59 -28.70 17.26
C ASP A 271 -9.76 -28.89 18.25
N LYS A 272 -11.01 -28.91 17.77
CA LYS A 272 -12.23 -29.06 18.61
C LYS A 272 -12.60 -30.52 18.80
N GLN A 273 -13.18 -30.84 19.95
CA GLN A 273 -13.52 -32.22 20.30
C GLN A 273 -14.92 -32.61 19.84
N THR A 274 -15.83 -31.65 19.73
CA THR A 274 -17.23 -31.90 19.36
C THR A 274 -17.70 -30.99 18.23
N ILE A 275 -18.73 -31.45 17.49
CA ILE A 275 -19.36 -30.62 16.45
C ILE A 275 -20.05 -29.38 17.02
N ALA A 276 -20.55 -29.47 18.26
CA ALA A 276 -21.15 -28.34 18.96
C ALA A 276 -20.13 -27.24 19.25
N GLU A 277 -18.93 -27.60 19.73
CA GLU A 277 -17.82 -26.65 19.95
C GLU A 277 -17.35 -25.99 18.66
N LEU A 278 -17.29 -26.76 17.56
CA LEU A 278 -16.94 -26.22 16.26
C LEU A 278 -17.99 -25.21 15.77
N ARG A 279 -19.28 -25.55 15.92
CA ARG A 279 -20.37 -24.66 15.53
C ARG A 279 -20.39 -23.38 16.36
N GLU A 280 -20.22 -23.47 17.68
CA GLU A 280 -20.13 -22.30 18.57
C GLU A 280 -18.94 -21.40 18.19
N MET A 281 -17.79 -21.98 17.85
CA MET A 281 -16.62 -21.22 17.39
C MET A 281 -16.91 -20.48 16.07
N LEU A 282 -17.59 -21.13 15.12
CA LEU A 282 -17.95 -20.51 13.84
C LEU A 282 -19.03 -19.43 14.03
N GLU A 283 -20.04 -19.68 14.86
CA GLU A 283 -21.05 -18.69 15.24
C GLU A 283 -20.40 -17.46 15.86
N LYS A 284 -19.49 -17.67 16.83
CA LYS A 284 -18.73 -16.58 17.44
C LYS A 284 -17.91 -15.82 16.39
N ARG A 285 -17.24 -16.52 15.47
CA ARG A 285 -16.48 -15.87 14.40
C ARG A 285 -17.34 -14.99 13.49
N VAL A 286 -18.55 -15.44 13.14
CA VAL A 286 -19.51 -14.68 12.34
C VAL A 286 -20.01 -13.44 13.10
N ILE A 287 -20.32 -13.61 14.39
CA ILE A 287 -20.71 -12.50 15.28
C ILE A 287 -19.58 -11.48 15.41
N ASP A 288 -18.37 -11.93 15.77
CA ASP A 288 -17.19 -11.09 15.93
C ASP A 288 -16.86 -10.35 14.61
N ALA A 289 -17.03 -11.00 13.45
CA ALA A 289 -16.83 -10.37 12.14
C ALA A 289 -17.88 -9.29 11.84
N ALA A 290 -19.16 -9.57 12.12
CA ALA A 290 -20.24 -8.61 11.92
C ALA A 290 -20.12 -7.40 12.88
N GLU A 291 -19.78 -7.64 14.14
CA GLU A 291 -19.50 -6.59 15.13
C GLU A 291 -18.29 -5.75 14.73
N SER A 292 -17.20 -6.38 14.29
CA SER A 292 -16.00 -5.69 13.82
C SER A 292 -16.29 -4.82 12.59
N LYS A 293 -17.04 -5.35 11.61
CA LYS A 293 -17.44 -4.58 10.42
C LYS A 293 -18.36 -3.41 10.79
N THR A 294 -19.31 -3.62 11.70
CA THR A 294 -20.16 -2.55 12.23
C THR A 294 -19.35 -1.50 12.97
N LYS A 295 -18.37 -1.90 13.80
CA LYS A 295 -17.47 -0.98 14.50
C LYS A 295 -16.66 -0.14 13.50
N ALA A 296 -16.08 -0.77 12.48
CA ALA A 296 -15.34 -0.09 11.42
C ALA A 296 -16.24 0.92 10.65
N ASN A 297 -17.50 0.58 10.39
CA ASN A 297 -18.46 1.50 9.78
C ASN A 297 -18.73 2.74 10.66
N LYS A 298 -18.88 2.55 11.98
CA LYS A 298 -19.04 3.66 12.94
C LYS A 298 -17.80 4.55 12.96
N GLU A 299 -16.63 3.94 13.12
CA GLU A 299 -15.34 4.64 13.12
C GLU A 299 -15.16 5.46 11.85
N ARG A 300 -15.43 4.85 10.68
CA ARG A 300 -15.37 5.53 9.39
C ARG A 300 -16.32 6.72 9.30
N ALA A 301 -17.60 6.53 9.66
CA ALA A 301 -18.60 7.59 9.57
C ALA A 301 -18.23 8.82 10.42
N VAL A 302 -17.72 8.58 11.62
CA VAL A 302 -17.26 9.62 12.54
C VAL A 302 -15.99 10.31 12.02
N LEU A 303 -15.02 9.54 11.51
CA LEU A 303 -13.78 10.08 10.93
C LEU A 303 -14.03 10.90 9.66
N ASP A 304 -14.95 10.47 8.81
CA ASP A 304 -15.30 11.19 7.59
C ASP A 304 -15.97 12.53 7.96
N ALA A 305 -16.84 12.56 8.98
CA ALA A 305 -17.41 13.80 9.51
C ALA A 305 -16.34 14.72 10.13
N LEU A 306 -15.36 14.17 10.86
CA LEU A 306 -14.27 14.94 11.44
C LEU A 306 -13.38 15.58 10.36
N THR A 307 -12.99 14.78 9.37
CA THR A 307 -12.07 15.24 8.31
C THR A 307 -12.70 16.25 7.34
N ALA A 308 -14.03 16.31 7.27
CA ALA A 308 -14.77 17.36 6.57
C ALA A 308 -14.65 18.74 7.26
N GLU A 309 -14.49 18.77 8.58
CA GLU A 309 -14.33 19.99 9.38
C GLU A 309 -12.85 20.38 9.59
N LEU A 310 -11.92 19.62 9.02
CA LEU A 310 -10.49 19.80 9.13
C LEU A 310 -9.93 20.68 8.01
N GLU A 311 -9.33 21.80 8.40
CA GLU A 311 -8.48 22.62 7.55
C GLU A 311 -7.02 22.30 7.85
N VAL A 312 -6.33 21.69 6.89
CA VAL A 312 -4.92 21.31 7.00
C VAL A 312 -4.26 21.32 5.63
N GLU A 313 -3.04 21.85 5.57
CA GLU A 313 -2.17 21.77 4.41
C GLU A 313 -1.09 20.72 4.66
N LEU A 314 -1.18 19.56 3.99
CA LEU A 314 -0.23 18.48 4.20
C LEU A 314 1.04 18.68 3.34
N PRO A 315 2.24 18.60 3.93
CA PRO A 315 3.49 18.67 3.18
C PRO A 315 3.73 17.41 2.35
N ALA A 316 4.43 17.57 1.22
CA ALA A 316 4.74 16.49 0.30
C ALA A 316 5.54 15.37 0.99
N THR A 317 6.47 15.71 1.89
CA THR A 317 7.29 14.74 2.61
C THR A 317 6.44 13.75 3.42
N LEU A 318 5.37 14.20 4.09
CA LEU A 318 4.48 13.27 4.82
C LEU A 318 3.70 12.37 3.88
N ILE A 319 3.19 12.93 2.79
CA ILE A 319 2.42 12.18 1.79
C ILE A 319 3.31 11.10 1.17
N GLU A 320 4.55 11.43 0.83
CA GLU A 320 5.51 10.48 0.28
C GLU A 320 5.88 9.36 1.26
N GLN A 321 6.07 9.69 2.54
CA GLN A 321 6.34 8.70 3.59
C GLN A 321 5.15 7.74 3.79
N GLU A 322 3.93 8.26 3.84
CA GLU A 322 2.72 7.44 3.97
C GLU A 322 2.51 6.57 2.73
N LEU A 323 2.74 7.11 1.53
CA LEU A 323 2.69 6.35 0.29
C LEU A 323 3.72 5.22 0.27
N GLU A 324 4.95 5.50 0.69
CA GLU A 324 6.00 4.47 0.76
C GLU A 324 5.61 3.37 1.75
N PHE A 325 5.00 3.73 2.88
CA PHE A 325 4.47 2.77 3.85
C PHE A 325 3.37 1.89 3.25
N LEU A 326 2.35 2.48 2.61
CA LEU A 326 1.26 1.73 1.97
C LEU A 326 1.75 0.80 0.87
N VAL A 327 2.65 1.29 0.02
CA VAL A 327 3.22 0.47 -1.07
C VAL A 327 4.05 -0.67 -0.50
N LYS A 328 4.85 -0.45 0.55
CA LYS A 328 5.59 -1.53 1.23
C LYS A 328 4.65 -2.55 1.85
N GLN A 329 3.59 -2.11 2.52
CA GLN A 329 2.60 -2.99 3.14
C GLN A 329 1.91 -3.87 2.08
N GLN A 330 1.47 -3.27 0.97
CA GLN A 330 0.89 -3.99 -0.15
C GLN A 330 1.91 -4.96 -0.77
N ALA A 331 3.18 -4.55 -0.89
CA ALA A 331 4.24 -5.40 -1.40
C ALA A 331 4.52 -6.60 -0.51
N SER A 332 4.54 -6.42 0.82
CA SER A 332 4.69 -7.52 1.79
C SER A 332 3.52 -8.50 1.71
N TYR A 333 2.28 -8.01 1.57
CA TYR A 333 1.11 -8.87 1.40
C TYR A 333 1.22 -9.74 0.13
N LEU A 334 1.63 -9.13 -0.99
CA LEU A 334 1.83 -9.84 -2.25
C LEU A 334 2.98 -10.85 -2.18
N GLN A 335 4.04 -10.55 -1.41
CA GLN A 335 5.16 -11.46 -1.18
C GLN A 335 4.77 -12.75 -0.46
N GLU A 336 3.79 -12.68 0.44
CA GLU A 336 3.30 -13.86 1.15
C GLU A 336 2.41 -14.76 0.27
N GLN A 337 1.82 -14.20 -0.79
CA GLN A 337 0.90 -14.92 -1.68
C GLN A 337 1.50 -15.40 -3.00
N ILE A 338 2.59 -14.78 -3.45
CA ILE A 338 3.18 -15.03 -4.77
C ILE A 338 4.54 -15.71 -4.63
N ASP A 339 4.82 -16.67 -5.52
CA ASP A 339 6.12 -17.32 -5.60
C ASP A 339 7.27 -16.31 -5.78
N PRO A 340 8.37 -16.44 -5.03
CA PRO A 340 9.50 -15.50 -5.08
C PRO A 340 10.13 -15.32 -6.48
N SER A 341 9.98 -16.31 -7.36
CA SER A 341 10.46 -16.28 -8.74
C SER A 341 9.63 -15.37 -9.64
N MET A 342 8.32 -15.28 -9.44
CA MET A 342 7.42 -14.38 -10.20
C MET A 342 7.45 -12.96 -9.65
N LEU A 343 7.76 -12.80 -8.36
CA LEU A 343 7.73 -11.51 -7.68
C LEU A 343 8.62 -10.45 -8.36
N LYS A 344 9.83 -10.82 -8.80
CA LYS A 344 10.75 -9.91 -9.50
C LYS A 344 10.29 -9.50 -10.90
N GLN A 345 9.49 -10.33 -11.57
CA GLN A 345 8.94 -10.02 -12.89
C GLN A 345 7.70 -9.12 -12.78
N LEU A 346 6.94 -9.24 -11.69
CA LEU A 346 5.72 -8.47 -11.46
C LEU A 346 5.99 -7.08 -10.86
N PHE A 347 6.99 -6.93 -9.97
CA PHE A 347 7.37 -5.63 -9.40
C PHE A 347 8.22 -4.79 -10.37
N THR A 348 7.60 -4.34 -11.46
CA THR A 348 8.19 -3.35 -12.38
C THR A 348 8.07 -1.94 -11.82
N LYS A 349 8.90 -1.00 -12.31
CA LYS A 349 8.79 0.42 -11.95
C LYS A 349 7.41 0.99 -12.28
N GLU A 350 6.80 0.53 -13.37
CA GLU A 350 5.46 0.95 -13.80
C GLU A 350 4.38 0.51 -12.80
N LEU A 351 4.42 -0.74 -12.34
CA LEU A 351 3.47 -1.23 -11.34
C LEU A 351 3.59 -0.44 -10.03
N VAL A 352 4.81 -0.15 -9.58
CA VAL A 352 5.02 0.65 -8.36
C VAL A 352 4.49 2.07 -8.54
N THR A 353 4.68 2.69 -9.69
CA THR A 353 4.11 4.02 -9.99
C THR A 353 2.58 3.98 -9.97
N GLU A 354 1.95 2.98 -10.57
CA GLU A 354 0.49 2.82 -10.51
C GLU A 354 -0.01 2.55 -9.09
N MET A 355 0.67 1.71 -8.31
CA MET A 355 0.36 1.49 -6.89
C MET A 355 0.42 2.81 -6.11
N ARG A 356 1.45 3.64 -6.34
CA ARG A 356 1.54 4.97 -5.70
C ARG A 356 0.36 5.86 -6.13
N ARG A 357 0.00 5.86 -7.41
CA ARG A 357 -1.12 6.68 -7.93
C ARG A 357 -2.46 6.26 -7.33
N LEU A 358 -2.72 4.96 -7.25
CA LEU A 358 -3.96 4.40 -6.69
C LEU A 358 -4.06 4.62 -5.17
N ASN A 359 -2.95 4.51 -4.45
CA ASN A 359 -2.91 4.70 -3.00
C ASN A 359 -2.83 6.17 -2.57
N TYR A 360 -2.56 7.11 -3.49
CA TYR A 360 -2.43 8.54 -3.16
C TYR A 360 -3.64 9.13 -2.41
N PRO A 361 -4.89 8.93 -2.85
CA PRO A 361 -6.05 9.45 -2.12
C PRO A 361 -6.18 8.83 -0.73
N GLU A 362 -5.86 7.54 -0.59
CA GLU A 362 -5.89 6.86 0.71
C GLU A 362 -4.81 7.41 1.65
N ALA A 363 -3.58 7.62 1.16
CA ALA A 363 -2.49 8.20 1.94
C ALA A 363 -2.86 9.59 2.48
N VAL A 364 -3.42 10.45 1.62
CA VAL A 364 -3.90 11.78 2.03
C VAL A 364 -5.00 11.68 3.08
N ASN A 365 -5.98 10.79 2.89
CA ASN A 365 -7.06 10.61 3.86
C ASN A 365 -6.56 10.05 5.20
N ARG A 366 -5.63 9.10 5.20
CA ARG A 366 -5.01 8.56 6.43
C ARG A 366 -4.27 9.65 7.19
N LEU A 367 -3.47 10.48 6.50
CA LEU A 367 -2.77 11.60 7.11
C LEU A 367 -3.74 12.65 7.67
N ARG A 368 -4.80 13.00 6.92
CA ARG A 368 -5.84 13.94 7.41
C ARG A 368 -6.50 13.40 8.69
N ARG A 369 -6.87 12.12 8.71
CA ARG A 369 -7.47 11.48 9.89
C ARG A 369 -6.51 11.49 11.08
N LYS A 370 -5.25 11.11 10.86
CA LYS A 370 -4.22 11.10 11.90
C LYS A 370 -4.05 12.50 12.50
N VAL A 371 -3.80 13.50 11.67
CA VAL A 371 -3.60 14.88 12.13
C VAL A 371 -4.83 15.43 12.87
N ALA A 372 -6.05 15.09 12.42
CA ALA A 372 -7.27 15.49 13.11
C ALA A 372 -7.41 14.84 14.50
N LEU A 373 -7.11 13.55 14.61
CA LEU A 373 -7.14 12.82 15.88
C LEU A 373 -6.04 13.30 16.84
N ASP A 374 -4.84 13.56 16.33
CA ASP A 374 -3.74 14.12 17.11
C ASP A 374 -4.14 15.49 17.69
N LYS A 375 -4.82 16.32 16.88
CA LYS A 375 -5.32 17.61 17.32
C LYS A 375 -6.36 17.51 18.44
N ILE A 376 -7.28 16.55 18.34
CA ILE A 376 -8.27 16.28 19.40
C ILE A 376 -7.55 15.83 20.68
N ALA A 377 -6.61 14.89 20.54
CA ALA A 377 -5.87 14.36 21.67
C ALA A 377 -5.06 15.45 22.39
N ASP A 378 -4.48 16.41 21.65
CA ASP A 378 -3.80 17.57 22.23
C ASP A 378 -4.77 18.54 22.92
N GLN A 379 -5.92 18.83 22.31
CA GLN A 379 -6.92 19.76 22.85
C GLN A 379 -7.56 19.24 24.15
N GLU A 380 -7.88 17.96 24.19
CA GLU A 380 -8.50 17.30 25.34
C GLU A 380 -7.44 16.74 26.33
N ASN A 381 -6.15 16.93 26.02
CA ASN A 381 -5.01 16.49 26.82
C ASN A 381 -5.11 15.00 27.19
N ILE A 382 -5.42 14.18 26.20
CA ILE A 382 -5.56 12.73 26.34
C ILE A 382 -4.21 12.15 26.74
N ALA A 383 -4.09 11.77 28.00
CA ALA A 383 -2.89 11.17 28.55
C ALA A 383 -2.85 9.67 28.22
N ILE A 384 -1.72 9.21 27.67
CA ILE A 384 -1.46 7.78 27.49
C ILE A 384 -0.95 7.21 28.79
N ASP A 385 -1.51 6.07 29.20
CA ASP A 385 -1.00 5.32 30.34
C ASP A 385 0.36 4.70 30.01
N GLU A 386 1.40 5.19 30.68
CA GLU A 386 2.77 4.70 30.52
C GLU A 386 2.90 3.22 30.90
N ALA A 387 2.06 2.69 31.81
CA ALA A 387 2.10 1.26 32.13
C ALA A 387 1.62 0.42 30.93
N ALA A 388 0.48 0.78 30.34
CA ALA A 388 -0.05 0.13 29.14
C ALA A 388 0.88 0.27 27.92
N LEU A 389 1.51 1.44 27.76
CA LEU A 389 2.52 1.65 26.70
C LEU A 389 3.70 0.69 26.85
N ASN A 390 4.28 0.60 28.05
CA ASN A 390 5.42 -0.28 28.31
C ASN A 390 5.05 -1.76 28.12
N GLU A 391 3.85 -2.16 28.48
CA GLU A 391 3.34 -3.51 28.24
C GLU A 391 3.20 -3.81 26.74
N ARG A 392 2.60 -2.90 25.96
CA ARG A 392 2.43 -3.06 24.51
C ARG A 392 3.78 -3.07 23.78
N VAL A 393 4.74 -2.25 24.22
CA VAL A 393 6.13 -2.27 23.73
C VAL A 393 6.79 -3.64 24.00
N ALA A 394 6.68 -4.16 25.23
CA ALA A 394 7.25 -5.45 25.59
C ALA A 394 6.67 -6.60 24.77
N ASN A 395 5.34 -6.64 24.62
CA ASN A 395 4.64 -7.64 23.81
C ASN A 395 5.06 -7.57 22.33
N THR A 396 5.22 -6.35 21.79
CA THR A 396 5.63 -6.15 20.39
C THR A 396 7.07 -6.61 20.16
N LEU A 397 7.99 -6.32 21.08
CA LEU A 397 9.37 -6.79 21.02
C LEU A 397 9.47 -8.32 21.09
N GLU A 398 8.66 -8.95 21.94
CA GLU A 398 8.59 -10.41 22.05
C GLU A 398 8.08 -11.07 20.76
N MET A 399 7.12 -10.41 20.08
CA MET A 399 6.58 -10.90 18.81
C MET A 399 7.59 -10.76 17.65
N LEU A 400 8.28 -9.62 17.56
CA LEU A 400 9.21 -9.32 16.46
C LEU A 400 10.51 -10.13 16.56
N LYS A 401 10.95 -10.50 17.77
CA LYS A 401 12.18 -11.30 18.03
C LYS A 401 13.45 -10.77 17.34
N ASP A 402 13.47 -9.50 16.95
CA ASP A 402 14.61 -8.87 16.29
C ASP A 402 15.42 -8.05 17.32
N PRO A 403 16.68 -8.44 17.61
CA PRO A 403 17.52 -7.75 18.57
C PRO A 403 18.01 -6.37 18.10
N ASN A 404 17.80 -5.99 16.83
CA ASN A 404 18.24 -4.71 16.29
C ASN A 404 17.21 -3.58 16.40
N ILE A 405 16.03 -3.85 16.96
CA ILE A 405 14.97 -2.84 17.12
C ILE A 405 15.31 -1.91 18.28
N ASP A 406 15.37 -0.60 18.00
CA ASP A 406 15.48 0.43 19.03
C ASP A 406 14.15 0.55 19.80
N ALA A 407 14.16 0.13 21.06
CA ALA A 407 13.00 0.16 21.94
C ALA A 407 12.45 1.57 22.16
N ALA A 408 13.30 2.61 22.15
CA ALA A 408 12.84 3.99 22.31
C ALA A 408 12.09 4.47 21.07
N ARG A 409 12.57 4.10 19.87
CA ARG A 409 11.89 4.38 18.61
C ARG A 409 10.55 3.65 18.53
N LEU A 410 10.51 2.37 18.93
CA LEU A 410 9.28 1.59 18.96
C LEU A 410 8.26 2.16 19.96
N ALA A 411 8.70 2.56 21.16
CA ALA A 411 7.84 3.21 22.14
C ALA A 411 7.25 4.53 21.64
N GLY A 412 8.01 5.29 20.84
CA GLY A 412 7.49 6.47 20.15
C GLY A 412 6.33 6.12 19.20
N LEU A 413 6.52 5.14 18.33
CA LEU A 413 5.49 4.72 17.37
C LEU A 413 4.22 4.19 18.05
N ILE A 414 4.38 3.33 19.07
CA ILE A 414 3.23 2.76 19.80
C ILE A 414 2.49 3.85 20.58
N ARG A 415 3.21 4.85 21.13
CA ARG A 415 2.57 5.99 21.80
C ARG A 415 1.67 6.78 20.83
N GLU A 416 2.15 7.05 19.63
CA GLU A 416 1.37 7.75 18.59
C GLU A 416 0.15 6.93 18.15
N GLU A 417 0.31 5.61 17.99
CA GLU A 417 -0.80 4.69 17.69
C GLU A 417 -1.86 4.70 18.79
N MET A 418 -1.44 4.56 20.05
CA MET A 418 -2.34 4.60 21.22
C MET A 418 -3.05 5.95 21.35
N LYS A 419 -2.38 7.06 21.03
CA LYS A 419 -2.97 8.40 21.01
C LYS A 419 -4.08 8.51 19.96
N THR A 420 -3.82 7.98 18.77
CA THR A 420 -4.79 7.92 17.68
C THR A 420 -6.00 7.04 18.05
N GLU A 421 -5.75 5.84 18.62
CA GLU A 421 -6.80 4.92 19.08
C GLU A 421 -7.69 5.56 20.17
N THR A 422 -7.07 6.18 21.17
CA THR A 422 -7.79 6.81 22.29
C THR A 422 -8.56 8.04 21.82
N GLY A 423 -7.99 8.85 20.93
CA GLY A 423 -8.67 10.00 20.32
C GLY A 423 -9.90 9.59 19.52
N LEU A 424 -9.82 8.50 18.76
CA LEU A 424 -10.95 7.95 18.02
C LEU A 424 -12.05 7.44 18.97
N GLN A 425 -11.68 6.72 20.02
CA GLN A 425 -12.65 6.24 21.01
C GLN A 425 -13.37 7.40 21.69
N TRP A 426 -12.63 8.42 22.12
CA TRP A 426 -13.21 9.62 22.71
C TRP A 426 -14.19 10.30 21.75
N LEU A 427 -13.82 10.41 20.47
CA LEU A 427 -14.66 11.03 19.45
C LEU A 427 -15.96 10.27 19.22
N ILE A 428 -15.93 8.94 19.23
CA ILE A 428 -17.11 8.07 19.12
C ILE A 428 -18.03 8.27 20.34
N GLU A 429 -17.48 8.32 21.54
CA GLU A 429 -18.24 8.55 22.78
C GLU A 429 -18.93 9.93 22.80
N HIS A 430 -18.35 10.92 22.11
CA HIS A 430 -18.86 12.29 22.01
C HIS A 430 -19.64 12.56 20.71
N SER A 431 -20.00 11.51 19.96
CA SER A 431 -20.79 11.57 18.73
C SER A 431 -22.10 10.79 18.86
N GLU A 432 -23.17 11.32 18.26
CA GLU A 432 -24.44 10.63 18.13
C GLU A 432 -24.43 9.80 16.85
N ILE A 433 -24.40 8.47 16.99
CA ILE A 433 -24.32 7.53 15.86
C ILE A 433 -25.67 6.81 15.72
N GLU A 434 -26.38 7.08 14.63
CA GLU A 434 -27.59 6.36 14.24
C GLU A 434 -27.22 5.14 13.40
N LEU A 435 -27.66 3.95 13.82
CA LEU A 435 -27.45 2.71 13.06
C LEU A 435 -28.55 2.49 12.04
N VAL A 436 -28.15 2.27 10.80
CA VAL A 436 -29.06 2.03 9.67
C VAL A 436 -28.73 0.69 9.01
N GLU A 437 -29.67 0.14 8.24
CA GLU A 437 -29.47 -1.17 7.60
C GLU A 437 -28.34 -1.12 6.56
N GLU A 438 -27.60 -2.22 6.42
CA GLU A 438 -26.54 -2.37 5.41
C GLU A 438 -27.07 -2.07 4.00
N GLY A 439 -26.36 -1.21 3.26
CA GLY A 439 -26.73 -0.77 1.91
C GLY A 439 -27.78 0.35 1.85
N SER A 440 -28.26 0.84 3.00
CA SER A 440 -29.21 1.98 3.04
C SER A 440 -28.52 3.34 2.89
N LEU A 441 -27.23 3.42 3.21
CA LEU A 441 -26.42 4.57 2.85
C LEU A 441 -25.95 4.34 1.42
N LYS A 442 -26.59 5.01 0.46
CA LYS A 442 -25.99 5.12 -0.87
C LYS A 442 -24.57 5.61 -0.67
N ALA A 443 -23.59 4.87 -1.19
CA ALA A 443 -22.28 5.42 -1.44
C ALA A 443 -22.52 6.67 -2.28
N GLU A 444 -22.49 7.85 -1.67
CA GLU A 444 -22.12 9.05 -2.39
C GLU A 444 -20.77 8.68 -2.97
N SER A 445 -20.78 8.37 -4.27
CA SER A 445 -19.57 8.40 -5.05
C SER A 445 -18.93 9.72 -4.70
N ALA A 446 -17.83 9.68 -3.96
CA ALA A 446 -16.85 10.72 -4.05
C ALA A 446 -16.54 10.78 -5.55
N THR A 447 -17.22 11.68 -6.26
CA THR A 447 -16.72 12.27 -7.47
C THR A 447 -15.42 12.89 -7.02
N THR A 448 -14.35 12.10 -7.15
CA THR A 448 -12.98 12.57 -7.17
C THR A 448 -12.91 13.49 -8.38
N GLU A 449 -13.38 14.73 -8.22
CA GLU A 449 -12.96 15.82 -9.08
C GLU A 449 -11.45 15.87 -8.93
N ALA A 450 -10.78 15.36 -9.96
CA ALA A 450 -9.35 15.41 -10.11
C ALA A 450 -8.93 16.88 -10.07
N ILE A 451 -8.54 17.35 -8.88
CA ILE A 451 -7.60 18.46 -8.78
C ILE A 451 -6.22 17.85 -8.99
N ALA A 452 -5.92 17.55 -10.25
CA ALA A 452 -4.55 17.43 -10.69
C ALA A 452 -3.96 18.84 -10.64
N PRO A 453 -2.91 19.13 -9.85
CA PRO A 453 -2.05 20.23 -10.21
C PRO A 453 -1.40 19.85 -11.55
N GLU A 454 -1.52 20.72 -12.56
CA GLU A 454 -0.69 20.68 -13.76
C GLU A 454 0.78 20.67 -13.30
N VAL A 455 1.41 19.50 -13.34
CA VAL A 455 2.86 19.38 -13.23
C VAL A 455 3.38 19.47 -14.65
N ASP A 456 4.01 20.60 -14.98
CA ASP A 456 4.68 20.85 -16.25
C ASP A 456 5.57 19.66 -16.63
N ALA A 457 5.37 19.16 -17.84
CA ALA A 457 5.97 17.94 -18.36
C ALA A 457 7.45 18.08 -18.77
N ASP A 458 8.22 18.98 -18.16
CA ASP A 458 9.59 19.31 -18.60
C ASP A 458 10.69 19.20 -17.53
N SER A 459 10.44 18.60 -16.37
CA SER A 459 11.50 18.28 -15.39
C SER A 459 11.71 16.77 -15.22
N VAL A 460 12.05 16.10 -16.33
CA VAL A 460 12.64 14.75 -16.28
C VAL A 460 14.12 14.92 -15.91
N ILE A 461 14.46 14.74 -14.64
CA ILE A 461 15.86 14.53 -14.23
C ILE A 461 16.26 13.14 -14.73
N THR A 462 17.03 13.13 -15.81
CA THR A 462 17.77 11.97 -16.32
C THR A 462 18.72 11.47 -15.24
N VAL A 463 18.43 10.32 -14.65
CA VAL A 463 19.44 9.57 -13.88
C VAL A 463 20.18 8.69 -14.88
N ASP A 464 21.36 9.18 -15.26
CA ASP A 464 22.30 8.52 -16.16
C ASP A 464 22.71 7.16 -15.58
N ALA A 465 22.48 6.10 -16.37
CA ALA A 465 22.95 4.76 -16.06
C ALA A 465 24.45 4.69 -16.37
N ALA A 466 25.30 4.78 -15.34
CA ALA A 466 26.70 4.41 -15.47
C ALA A 466 26.80 2.89 -15.62
N SER A 467 27.05 2.47 -16.86
CA SER A 467 27.52 1.16 -17.26
C SER A 467 28.84 0.80 -16.56
N GLU A 468 28.83 -0.27 -15.77
CA GLU A 468 30.04 -1.05 -15.44
C GLU A 468 30.01 -2.35 -16.25
N GLU A 469 30.59 -2.30 -17.44
CA GLU A 469 31.31 -3.45 -18.02
C GLU A 469 32.78 -3.29 -17.62
N ALA A 470 33.35 -4.29 -16.92
CA ALA A 470 34.55 -5.01 -17.38
C ALA A 470 35.14 -5.93 -16.28
N GLU A 471 35.39 -7.17 -16.72
CA GLU A 471 36.29 -8.23 -16.23
C GLU A 471 35.86 -9.16 -15.09
#